data_AF-A0AAN8AG75-F1
#
_entry.id   AF-A0AAN8AG75-F1
#
_cell.length_a   1.000
_cell.length_b   1.000
_cell.length_c   1.000
_cell.angle_alpha   90.00
_cell.angle_beta   90.00
_cell.angle_gamma   90.00
#
_symmetry.space_group_name_H-M   'P 1'
#
loop_
_entity.id
_entity.type
_entity.pdbx_description
1 polymer ?
#
loop_
_entity_poly.entity_id
_entity_poly.type
_entity_poly.pdbx_seq_one_letter_code
_entity_poly.pdbx_strand_id
1 'polypeptide(L)'
;MEWVFIMNRMSSQGSSTAQRRRMALGVVILLLVDVIWVVSSELTSYIFRRQEYNKPFFSTFTKTSMFVLYLLGFLLWRPWRQQCTGSLKRRHSAFFADAEAYFAPCNTDTTVNNCLSEPLYVPVKFQDVPAEPSHCLMGDCESSASRKQRVRFSNVMEVRQLPSTQALEAKLSRMSYPAAKDHEAMLRTVGKLTITDVAKISFFFCFVWFLANLSYQEALSDTQVAIVNILSSTSGLFTLILAAIFPSNSSDRFTLSKLLAVALSMGGVTLVSFSSMDNPDDKGVSGSLWSLAGAVLYAVYIVMIKRRVDREDKLDIPMFFGFVGLFNLLLLWPGFLLLHYTGFEAFELPSQLVWTYILINGLIGTVLSEFLWLWGCFLTSSLIGTLALSLTIPLSIMADICMQKVRFSWLFFAGAVPVFLSFFIATLLCHYNNWDPVLVGLRRVYVFICRKHRIQRLPEDSEQCESLIPLHTVSPNEGSFCS
;
A
#
# COMPACT_ATOMS: atom_id res chain seq x y z
N MET A 1 -19.33 -12.30 -10.38
CA MET A 1 -19.63 -10.94 -10.86
C MET A 1 -20.42 -10.12 -9.85
N GLU A 2 -21.42 -10.65 -9.14
CA GLU A 2 -22.25 -9.84 -8.22
C GLU A 2 -21.53 -9.20 -7.03
N TRP A 3 -20.53 -9.82 -6.39
CA TRP A 3 -19.79 -9.18 -5.29
C TRP A 3 -18.89 -8.02 -5.75
N VAL A 4 -18.23 -8.19 -6.90
CA VAL A 4 -17.49 -7.11 -7.57
C VAL A 4 -18.47 -6.06 -8.12
N PHE A 5 -19.67 -6.45 -8.54
CA PHE A 5 -20.71 -5.54 -9.01
C PHE A 5 -21.31 -4.70 -7.87
N ILE A 6 -21.53 -5.27 -6.68
CA ILE A 6 -22.00 -4.55 -5.48
C ILE A 6 -20.90 -3.62 -4.95
N MET A 7 -19.63 -4.07 -4.92
CA MET A 7 -18.50 -3.22 -4.54
C MET A 7 -18.20 -2.11 -5.55
N ASN A 8 -18.42 -2.35 -6.84
CA ASN A 8 -18.24 -1.35 -7.90
C ASN A 8 -19.48 -0.48 -8.11
N ARG A 9 -20.65 -0.85 -7.54
CA ARG A 9 -21.81 0.06 -7.42
C ARG A 9 -21.62 1.04 -6.26
N MET A 10 -20.89 0.65 -5.21
CA MET A 10 -20.41 1.60 -4.18
C MET A 10 -19.34 2.58 -4.67
N SER A 11 -18.68 2.30 -5.81
CA SER A 11 -17.82 3.29 -6.48
C SER A 11 -18.62 4.26 -7.36
N SER A 12 -19.94 4.07 -7.49
CA SER A 12 -20.74 4.64 -8.57
C SER A 12 -21.88 5.57 -8.13
N GLN A 13 -22.15 5.77 -6.84
CA GLN A 13 -23.14 6.74 -6.38
C GLN A 13 -22.99 6.96 -4.88
N GLY A 14 -22.73 8.20 -4.45
CA GLY A 14 -22.71 8.50 -3.03
C GLY A 14 -22.32 9.93 -2.74
N SER A 15 -23.29 10.71 -2.25
CA SER A 15 -23.07 11.87 -1.39
C SER A 15 -21.90 11.66 -0.42
N SER A 16 -21.27 12.73 0.06
CA SER A 16 -20.18 12.72 1.06
C SER A 16 -20.42 11.74 2.24
N THR A 17 -21.68 11.46 2.56
CA THR A 17 -22.13 10.46 3.54
C THR A 17 -21.76 9.01 3.20
N ALA A 18 -21.85 8.56 1.94
CA ALA A 18 -21.51 7.19 1.54
C ALA A 18 -20.02 6.89 1.68
N GLN A 19 -19.16 7.86 1.31
CA GLN A 19 -17.71 7.75 1.47
C GLN A 19 -17.30 7.76 2.94
N ARG A 20 -17.95 8.58 3.78
CA ARG A 20 -17.76 8.55 5.24
C ARG A 20 -18.17 7.21 5.85
N ARG A 21 -19.31 6.64 5.44
CA ARG A 21 -19.77 5.32 5.90
C ARG A 21 -18.79 4.22 5.52
N ARG A 22 -18.24 4.25 4.30
CA ARG A 22 -17.20 3.32 3.85
C ARG A 22 -15.94 3.40 4.71
N MET A 23 -15.44 4.61 4.96
CA MET A 23 -14.27 4.80 5.82
C MET A 23 -14.53 4.37 7.27
N ALA A 24 -15.69 4.72 7.83
CA ALA A 24 -16.07 4.31 9.18
C ALA A 24 -16.15 2.78 9.30
N LEU A 25 -16.76 2.10 8.32
CA LEU A 25 -16.84 0.65 8.28
C LEU A 25 -15.45 0.01 8.20
N GLY A 26 -14.56 0.55 7.37
CA GLY A 26 -13.18 0.04 7.30
C GLY A 26 -12.39 0.23 8.59
N VAL A 27 -12.55 1.36 9.30
CA VAL A 27 -11.92 1.57 10.62
C VAL A 27 -12.46 0.59 11.66
N VAL A 28 -13.77 0.34 11.68
CA VAL A 28 -14.38 -0.64 12.60
C VAL A 28 -13.84 -2.06 12.33
N ILE A 29 -13.69 -2.43 11.06
CA ILE A 29 -13.09 -3.72 10.69
C ILE A 29 -11.64 -3.81 11.18
N LEU A 30 -10.83 -2.77 11.00
CA LEU A 30 -9.43 -2.77 11.45
C LEU A 30 -9.33 -2.90 12.98
N LEU A 31 -10.14 -2.18 13.75
CA LEU A 31 -10.17 -2.31 15.20
C LEU A 31 -10.61 -3.72 15.66
N LEU A 32 -11.56 -4.32 14.94
CA LEU A 32 -11.98 -5.70 15.20
C LEU A 32 -10.83 -6.68 14.94
N VAL A 33 -10.06 -6.47 13.87
CA VAL A 33 -8.88 -7.27 13.56
C VAL A 33 -7.83 -7.18 14.66
N ASP A 34 -7.54 -5.98 15.17
CA ASP A 34 -6.56 -5.81 16.25
C ASP A 34 -6.96 -6.62 17.50
N VAL A 35 -8.25 -6.61 17.85
CA VAL A 35 -8.78 -7.43 18.95
C VAL A 35 -8.64 -8.93 18.65
N ILE A 36 -8.97 -9.36 17.44
CA ILE A 36 -8.81 -10.77 17.03
C ILE A 36 -7.35 -11.21 17.12
N TRP A 37 -6.41 -10.38 16.67
CA TRP A 37 -4.98 -10.69 16.75
C TRP A 37 -4.49 -10.79 18.19
N VAL A 38 -4.84 -9.84 19.06
CA VAL A 38 -4.48 -9.91 20.49
C VAL A 38 -5.07 -11.14 21.17
N VAL A 39 -6.36 -11.43 20.93
CA VAL A 39 -7.01 -12.63 21.48
C VAL A 39 -6.39 -13.92 20.91
N SER A 40 -5.98 -13.92 19.65
CA SER A 40 -5.28 -15.05 19.00
C SER A 40 -3.90 -15.32 19.61
N SER A 41 -3.13 -14.27 19.91
CA SER A 41 -1.85 -14.40 20.61
C SER A 41 -2.01 -14.86 22.06
N GLU A 42 -3.02 -14.34 22.77
CA GLU A 42 -3.36 -14.80 24.13
C GLU A 42 -3.83 -16.26 24.14
N LEU A 43 -4.66 -16.65 23.18
CA LEU A 43 -5.12 -18.03 23.05
C LEU A 43 -3.93 -18.97 22.79
N THR A 44 -2.94 -18.53 22.04
CA THR A 44 -1.71 -19.31 21.83
C THR A 44 -0.90 -19.43 23.12
N SER A 45 -0.70 -18.32 23.84
CA SER A 45 -0.03 -18.33 25.14
C SER A 45 -0.76 -19.22 26.14
N TYR A 46 -2.08 -19.22 26.14
CA TYR A 46 -2.93 -20.09 26.95
C TYR A 46 -2.74 -21.57 26.61
N ILE A 47 -2.68 -21.94 25.33
CA ILE A 47 -2.42 -23.33 24.89
C ILE A 47 -1.04 -23.79 25.37
N PHE A 48 -0.02 -22.95 25.25
CA PHE A 48 1.36 -23.31 25.64
C PHE A 48 1.53 -23.41 27.16
N ARG A 49 0.92 -22.49 27.94
CA ARG A 49 1.12 -22.42 29.40
C ARG A 49 0.13 -23.25 30.21
N ARG A 50 -1.17 -23.26 29.85
CA ARG A 50 -2.23 -23.90 30.66
C ARG A 50 -2.59 -25.31 30.22
N GLN A 51 -2.45 -25.61 28.92
CA GLN A 51 -2.72 -26.94 28.37
C GLN A 51 -1.42 -27.75 28.18
N GLU A 52 -0.27 -27.20 28.62
CA GLU A 52 1.07 -27.79 28.56
C GLU A 52 1.50 -28.31 27.18
N TYR A 53 0.85 -27.85 26.10
CA TYR A 53 1.16 -28.25 24.74
C TYR A 53 2.17 -27.29 24.11
N ASN A 54 3.42 -27.30 24.62
CA ASN A 54 4.48 -26.44 24.12
C ASN A 54 5.09 -26.98 22.81
N LYS A 55 4.36 -26.80 21.72
CA LYS A 55 4.70 -27.29 20.36
C LYS A 55 4.60 -26.13 19.34
N PRO A 56 5.53 -25.17 19.39
CA PRO A 56 5.51 -23.96 18.57
C PRO A 56 5.63 -24.26 17.07
N PHE A 57 6.41 -25.26 16.65
CA PHE A 57 6.50 -25.64 15.25
C PHE A 57 5.17 -26.21 14.74
N PHE A 58 4.54 -27.13 15.49
CA PHE A 58 3.24 -27.68 15.11
C PHE A 58 2.14 -26.61 15.00
N SER A 59 2.09 -25.69 15.98
CA SER A 59 1.15 -24.57 15.97
C SER A 59 1.38 -23.65 14.76
N THR A 60 2.65 -23.30 14.48
CA THR A 60 3.01 -22.48 13.31
C THR A 60 2.64 -23.17 12.01
N PHE A 61 3.02 -24.44 11.85
CA PHE A 61 2.74 -25.23 10.65
C PHE A 61 1.23 -25.33 10.37
N THR A 62 0.44 -25.60 11.41
CA THR A 62 -1.02 -25.71 11.26
C THR A 62 -1.63 -24.38 10.84
N LYS A 63 -1.29 -23.29 11.54
CA LYS A 63 -1.81 -21.94 11.23
C LYS A 63 -1.42 -21.48 9.83
N THR A 64 -0.14 -21.58 9.46
CA THR A 64 0.36 -21.12 8.15
C THR A 64 -0.14 -21.99 6.99
N SER A 65 -0.34 -23.29 7.19
CA SER A 65 -0.94 -24.17 6.19
C SER A 65 -2.40 -23.81 5.89
N MET A 66 -3.13 -23.20 6.84
CA MET A 66 -4.51 -22.79 6.61
C MET A 66 -4.65 -21.68 5.56
N PHE A 67 -3.57 -20.97 5.19
CA PHE A 67 -3.63 -20.04 4.06
C PHE A 67 -3.96 -20.74 2.73
N VAL A 68 -3.78 -22.07 2.61
CA VAL A 68 -4.27 -22.85 1.44
C VAL A 68 -5.76 -22.64 1.18
N LEU A 69 -6.56 -22.33 2.21
CA LEU A 69 -7.99 -22.02 2.07
C LEU A 69 -8.25 -20.86 1.10
N TYR A 70 -7.31 -19.91 0.97
CA TYR A 70 -7.42 -18.86 -0.05
C TYR A 70 -7.43 -19.42 -1.47
N LEU A 71 -6.59 -20.43 -1.78
CA LEU A 71 -6.59 -21.10 -3.09
C LEU A 71 -7.89 -21.88 -3.34
N LEU A 72 -8.46 -22.50 -2.30
CA LEU A 72 -9.79 -23.12 -2.41
C LEU A 72 -10.87 -22.09 -2.76
N GLY A 73 -10.75 -20.86 -2.25
CA GLY A 73 -11.59 -19.73 -2.66
C GLY A 73 -11.53 -19.47 -4.18
N PHE A 74 -10.36 -19.58 -4.81
CA PHE A 74 -10.20 -19.43 -6.27
C PHE A 74 -10.79 -20.61 -7.06
N LEU A 75 -10.87 -21.80 -6.47
CA LEU A 75 -11.47 -22.98 -7.09
C LEU A 75 -13.01 -22.97 -7.00
N LEU A 76 -13.53 -22.65 -5.81
CA LEU A 76 -14.96 -22.73 -5.50
C LEU A 76 -15.73 -21.47 -5.89
N TRP A 77 -15.10 -20.29 -5.81
CA TRP A 77 -15.79 -19.02 -6.03
C TRP A 77 -15.66 -18.52 -7.47
N ARG A 78 -16.80 -18.42 -8.18
CA ARG A 78 -16.85 -17.96 -9.59
C ARG A 78 -16.11 -16.64 -9.89
N PRO A 79 -16.17 -15.58 -9.06
CA PRO A 79 -15.47 -14.32 -9.35
C PRO A 79 -13.94 -14.45 -9.31
N TRP A 80 -13.42 -15.24 -8.37
CA TRP A 80 -11.98 -15.48 -8.22
C TRP A 80 -11.47 -16.43 -9.31
N ARG A 81 -12.25 -17.48 -9.64
CA ARG A 81 -11.97 -18.37 -10.78
C ARG A 81 -11.89 -17.65 -12.13
N GLN A 82 -12.69 -16.59 -12.30
CA GLN A 82 -12.66 -15.74 -13.49
C GLN A 82 -11.36 -14.94 -13.63
N GLN A 83 -10.62 -14.68 -12.54
CA GLN A 83 -9.30 -14.06 -12.61
C GLN A 83 -8.26 -15.04 -13.18
N CYS A 84 -8.32 -16.31 -12.79
CA CYS A 84 -7.41 -17.35 -13.31
C CYS A 84 -7.68 -17.69 -14.78
N THR A 85 -8.96 -17.80 -15.17
CA THR A 85 -9.37 -18.15 -16.54
C THR A 85 -9.41 -16.94 -17.48
N GLY A 86 -9.69 -15.75 -16.95
CA GLY A 86 -9.74 -14.50 -17.70
C GLY A 86 -8.36 -14.00 -18.11
N SER A 87 -7.29 -14.35 -17.39
CA SER A 87 -5.91 -14.01 -17.76
C SER A 87 -5.55 -14.52 -19.16
N LEU A 88 -5.91 -15.78 -19.50
CA LEU A 88 -5.60 -16.37 -20.81
C LEU A 88 -6.37 -15.68 -21.97
N LYS A 89 -7.67 -15.44 -21.77
CA LYS A 89 -8.55 -14.83 -22.79
C LYS A 89 -8.29 -13.32 -22.94
N ARG A 90 -7.89 -12.62 -21.86
CA ARG A 90 -7.52 -11.19 -21.89
C ARG A 90 -6.14 -10.93 -22.45
N ARG A 91 -5.20 -11.87 -22.28
CA ARG A 91 -3.86 -11.76 -22.88
C ARG A 91 -3.94 -11.73 -24.41
N HIS A 92 -4.86 -12.48 -25.02
CA HIS A 92 -5.16 -12.33 -26.45
C HIS A 92 -5.66 -10.92 -26.79
N SER A 93 -6.66 -10.37 -26.09
CA SER A 93 -7.15 -9.01 -26.39
C SER A 93 -6.12 -7.90 -26.12
N ALA A 94 -5.27 -8.04 -25.10
CA ALA A 94 -4.18 -7.11 -24.81
C ALA A 94 -3.02 -7.24 -25.81
N PHE A 95 -2.68 -8.46 -26.22
CA PHE A 95 -1.72 -8.70 -27.30
C PHE A 95 -2.23 -8.18 -28.64
N PHE A 96 -3.53 -8.24 -28.91
CA PHE A 96 -4.14 -7.57 -30.07
C PHE A 96 -4.13 -6.04 -29.96
N ALA A 97 -4.30 -5.48 -28.75
CA ALA A 97 -4.20 -4.04 -28.52
C ALA A 97 -2.74 -3.52 -28.60
N ASP A 98 -1.76 -4.31 -28.15
CA ASP A 98 -0.33 -4.05 -28.34
C ASP A 98 0.08 -4.28 -29.80
N ALA A 99 -0.47 -5.30 -30.47
CA ALA A 99 -0.23 -5.52 -31.90
C ALA A 99 -0.79 -4.39 -32.75
N GLU A 100 -1.96 -3.82 -32.42
CA GLU A 100 -2.46 -2.58 -33.04
C GLU A 100 -1.50 -1.39 -32.84
N ALA A 101 -0.78 -1.33 -31.71
CA ALA A 101 0.26 -0.34 -31.47
C ALA A 101 1.59 -0.67 -32.18
N TYR A 102 1.89 -1.95 -32.42
CA TYR A 102 3.10 -2.46 -33.09
C TYR A 102 2.98 -2.48 -34.63
N PHE A 103 1.76 -2.52 -35.18
CA PHE A 103 1.47 -2.36 -36.62
C PHE A 103 1.33 -0.90 -37.05
N ALA A 104 1.49 0.07 -36.14
CA ALA A 104 1.80 1.44 -36.54
C ALA A 104 3.17 1.44 -37.23
N PRO A 105 3.31 1.97 -38.45
CA PRO A 105 4.54 1.84 -39.23
C PRO A 105 5.72 2.40 -38.43
N CYS A 106 6.65 1.53 -38.02
CA CYS A 106 7.92 1.92 -37.44
C CYS A 106 8.76 2.59 -38.52
N ASN A 107 8.73 3.93 -38.59
CA ASN A 107 9.86 4.65 -39.14
C ASN A 107 10.94 4.70 -38.06
N THR A 108 11.99 3.94 -38.30
CA THR A 108 13.25 3.98 -37.56
C THR A 108 13.80 5.39 -37.57
N ASP A 109 13.79 6.08 -36.42
CA ASP A 109 14.82 7.06 -36.06
C ASP A 109 14.80 7.33 -34.55
N THR A 110 15.96 7.13 -33.94
CA THR A 110 16.27 7.11 -32.50
C THR A 110 16.29 8.49 -31.85
N THR A 111 15.19 9.23 -31.90
CA THR A 111 15.00 10.43 -31.07
C THR A 111 13.60 10.44 -30.46
N VAL A 112 13.52 10.42 -29.13
CA VAL A 112 12.26 10.55 -28.39
C VAL A 112 11.78 12.00 -28.52
N ASN A 113 11.17 12.33 -29.66
CA ASN A 113 10.56 13.63 -29.86
C ASN A 113 9.14 13.60 -29.29
N ASN A 114 8.90 14.34 -28.21
CA ASN A 114 7.57 14.62 -27.64
C ASN A 114 6.71 15.53 -28.57
N CYS A 115 7.00 15.56 -29.87
CA CYS A 115 6.34 16.42 -30.85
C CYS A 115 5.29 15.64 -31.64
N LEU A 116 4.20 16.33 -32.00
CA LEU A 116 3.20 15.82 -32.94
C LEU A 116 3.84 15.54 -34.30
N SER A 117 3.29 14.59 -35.06
CA SER A 117 3.73 14.35 -36.44
C SER A 117 3.49 15.57 -37.34
N GLU A 118 4.09 15.55 -38.53
CA GLU A 118 3.80 16.52 -39.57
C GLU A 118 2.29 16.58 -39.88
N PRO A 119 1.76 17.78 -40.21
CA PRO A 119 0.33 17.98 -40.43
C PRO A 119 -0.14 17.37 -41.74
N LEU A 120 -1.16 16.50 -41.66
CA LEU A 120 -1.86 15.95 -42.81
C LEU A 120 -3.20 16.66 -43.01
N TYR A 121 -3.43 17.20 -44.20
CA TYR A 121 -4.65 17.95 -44.52
C TYR A 121 -5.66 17.07 -45.25
N VAL A 122 -6.81 16.80 -44.63
CA VAL A 122 -7.87 15.91 -45.15
C VAL A 122 -9.16 16.70 -45.40
N PRO A 123 -9.82 16.54 -46.57
CA PRO A 123 -11.07 17.25 -46.85
C PRO A 123 -12.21 16.82 -45.92
N VAL A 124 -12.92 17.80 -45.35
CA VAL A 124 -14.07 17.58 -44.45
C VAL A 124 -15.31 17.35 -45.31
N LYS A 125 -15.91 16.16 -45.21
CA LYS A 125 -17.23 15.90 -45.79
C LYS A 125 -18.29 16.46 -44.84
N PHE A 126 -18.73 17.68 -45.07
CA PHE A 126 -19.94 18.18 -44.44
C PHE A 126 -21.12 17.42 -45.04
N GLN A 127 -21.91 16.78 -44.20
CA GLN A 127 -23.16 16.17 -44.63
C GLN A 127 -24.13 17.32 -44.86
N ASP A 128 -24.14 17.85 -46.08
CA ASP A 128 -25.01 18.96 -46.46
C ASP A 128 -26.47 18.52 -46.26
N VAL A 129 -27.12 19.07 -45.24
CA VAL A 129 -28.58 19.00 -45.12
C VAL A 129 -29.14 19.66 -46.37
N PRO A 130 -30.05 19.01 -47.13
CA PRO A 130 -30.59 19.60 -48.35
C PRO A 130 -31.24 20.94 -47.99
N ALA A 131 -30.74 22.02 -48.60
CA ALA A 131 -31.40 23.32 -48.50
C ALA A 131 -32.76 23.21 -49.20
N GLU A 132 -33.85 23.32 -48.43
CA GLU A 132 -35.17 23.50 -49.05
C GLU A 132 -35.18 24.78 -49.90
N PRO A 133 -35.75 24.77 -51.11
CA PRO A 133 -35.83 25.95 -51.94
C PRO A 133 -36.94 26.88 -51.42
N SER A 134 -36.54 27.96 -50.75
CA SER A 134 -37.45 29.05 -50.39
C SER A 134 -37.84 29.83 -51.65
N HIS A 135 -39.08 29.67 -52.11
CA HIS A 135 -39.74 30.56 -53.07
C HIS A 135 -39.82 31.98 -52.49
N CYS A 136 -39.21 32.96 -53.16
CA CYS A 136 -39.39 34.38 -52.86
C CYS A 136 -40.36 34.99 -53.88
N LEU A 137 -41.54 35.43 -53.42
CA LEU A 137 -42.36 36.40 -54.13
C LEU A 137 -41.91 37.81 -53.73
N MET A 138 -41.81 38.67 -54.74
CA MET A 138 -41.51 40.11 -54.63
C MET A 138 -42.47 40.82 -53.67
N GLY A 139 -41.93 41.68 -52.80
CA GLY A 139 -42.70 42.58 -51.95
C GLY A 139 -41.76 43.45 -51.12
N ASP A 140 -41.68 44.73 -51.48
CA ASP A 140 -40.92 45.76 -50.79
C ASP A 140 -41.31 45.87 -49.31
N CYS A 141 -40.32 45.86 -48.41
CA CYS A 141 -40.41 46.55 -47.13
C CYS A 141 -39.01 46.67 -46.50
N GLU A 142 -38.54 47.90 -46.33
CA GLU A 142 -37.39 48.22 -45.49
C GLU A 142 -37.68 47.82 -44.03
N SER A 143 -36.94 46.85 -43.53
CA SER A 143 -36.78 46.63 -42.09
C SER A 143 -35.42 45.98 -41.85
N SER A 144 -34.71 46.49 -40.85
CA SER A 144 -33.35 46.17 -40.44
C SER A 144 -33.01 44.67 -40.48
N ALA A 145 -32.37 44.24 -41.57
CA ALA A 145 -31.79 42.91 -41.67
C ALA A 145 -30.65 42.78 -40.66
N SER A 146 -30.93 42.14 -39.51
CA SER A 146 -29.87 41.63 -38.65
C SER A 146 -28.95 40.75 -39.50
N ARG A 147 -27.72 41.22 -39.75
CA ARG A 147 -26.67 40.45 -40.44
C ARG A 147 -26.43 39.19 -39.61
N LYS A 148 -27.11 38.08 -39.95
CA LYS A 148 -26.77 36.77 -39.41
C LYS A 148 -25.33 36.48 -39.83
N GLN A 149 -24.43 36.52 -38.86
CA GLN A 149 -23.01 36.32 -39.03
C GLN A 149 -22.80 34.91 -39.61
N ARG A 150 -22.54 34.82 -40.92
CA ARG A 150 -22.23 33.53 -41.56
C ARG A 150 -20.76 33.23 -41.33
N VAL A 151 -20.50 32.30 -40.42
CA VAL A 151 -19.17 31.73 -40.22
C VAL A 151 -18.95 30.68 -41.31
N ARG A 152 -17.95 30.90 -42.18
CA ARG A 152 -17.52 29.92 -43.19
C ARG A 152 -16.38 29.10 -42.59
N PHE A 153 -16.59 27.80 -42.45
CA PHE A 153 -15.53 26.89 -42.01
C PHE A 153 -14.66 26.47 -43.21
N SER A 154 -13.40 26.16 -42.95
CA SER A 154 -12.50 25.58 -43.96
C SER A 154 -12.99 24.17 -44.34
N ASN A 155 -12.89 23.82 -45.63
CA ASN A 155 -13.25 22.49 -46.13
C ASN A 155 -12.16 21.43 -45.89
N VAL A 156 -11.16 21.75 -45.09
CA VAL A 156 -9.99 20.91 -44.84
C VAL A 156 -9.74 20.87 -43.33
N MET A 157 -9.57 19.65 -42.80
CA MET A 157 -9.13 19.41 -41.42
C MET A 157 -7.66 19.01 -41.39
N GLU A 158 -6.94 19.52 -40.40
CA GLU A 158 -5.58 19.12 -40.11
C GLU A 158 -5.58 17.94 -39.14
N VAL A 159 -4.94 16.84 -39.54
CA VAL A 159 -4.79 15.61 -38.76
C VAL A 159 -3.32 15.45 -38.41
N ARG A 160 -3.02 15.39 -37.12
CA ARG A 160 -1.68 15.08 -36.61
C ARG A 160 -1.72 13.80 -35.78
N GLN A 161 -0.71 12.95 -35.95
CA GLN A 161 -0.53 11.75 -35.14
C GLN A 161 0.09 12.12 -33.80
N LEU A 162 -0.53 11.66 -32.72
CA LEU A 162 0.03 11.78 -31.37
C LEU A 162 1.18 10.79 -31.18
N PRO A 163 2.19 11.15 -30.36
CA PRO A 163 3.21 10.20 -29.93
C PRO A 163 2.58 9.03 -29.16
N SER A 164 3.15 7.84 -29.33
CA SER A 164 2.63 6.57 -28.75
C SER A 164 2.55 6.61 -27.22
N THR A 165 3.39 7.38 -26.57
CA THR A 165 3.40 7.60 -25.11
C THR A 165 2.12 8.29 -24.60
N GLN A 166 1.51 9.17 -25.41
CA GLN A 166 0.30 9.93 -25.05
C GLN A 166 -0.97 9.36 -25.68
N ALA A 167 -0.84 8.41 -26.62
CA ALA A 167 -1.95 7.85 -27.36
C ALA A 167 -2.98 7.14 -26.46
N LEU A 168 -2.54 6.43 -25.42
CA LEU A 168 -3.43 5.73 -24.47
C LEU A 168 -4.30 6.72 -23.68
N GLU A 169 -3.68 7.75 -23.10
CA GLU A 169 -4.40 8.76 -22.30
C GLU A 169 -5.37 9.57 -23.17
N ALA A 170 -4.96 9.93 -24.39
CA ALA A 170 -5.82 10.61 -25.35
C ALA A 170 -6.97 9.71 -25.86
N LYS A 171 -6.75 8.39 -25.97
CA LYS A 171 -7.82 7.43 -26.29
C LYS A 171 -8.81 7.31 -25.14
N LEU A 172 -8.32 7.21 -23.90
CA LEU A 172 -9.14 7.14 -22.69
C LEU A 172 -9.99 8.40 -22.48
N SER A 173 -9.44 9.59 -22.75
CA SER A 173 -10.17 10.86 -22.60
C SER A 173 -11.28 11.06 -23.64
N ARG A 174 -11.19 10.39 -24.79
CA ARG A 174 -12.23 10.41 -25.85
C ARG A 174 -13.31 9.36 -25.66
N MET A 175 -13.11 8.39 -24.76
CA MET A 175 -14.11 7.37 -24.46
C MET A 175 -15.19 7.92 -23.52
N SER A 176 -16.40 7.36 -23.60
CA SER A 176 -17.43 7.63 -22.61
C SER A 176 -16.97 7.14 -21.22
N TYR A 177 -17.38 7.84 -20.16
CA TYR A 177 -17.02 7.47 -18.77
C TYR A 177 -17.16 5.97 -18.44
N PRO A 178 -18.27 5.27 -18.77
CA PRO A 178 -18.37 3.84 -18.51
C PRO A 178 -17.36 3.00 -19.31
N ALA A 179 -17.12 3.34 -20.59
CA ALA A 179 -16.16 2.63 -21.42
C ALA A 179 -14.70 2.85 -20.94
N ALA A 180 -14.36 4.06 -20.51
CA ALA A 180 -13.06 4.38 -19.93
C ALA A 180 -12.83 3.61 -18.61
N LYS A 181 -13.86 3.52 -17.75
CA LYS A 181 -13.81 2.76 -16.49
C LYS A 181 -13.61 1.27 -16.71
N ASP A 182 -14.28 0.68 -17.70
CA ASP A 182 -14.11 -0.73 -18.05
C ASP A 182 -12.73 -1.01 -18.64
N HIS A 183 -12.20 -0.08 -19.46
CA HIS A 183 -10.85 -0.17 -20.01
C HIS A 183 -9.77 -0.03 -18.93
N GLU A 184 -9.93 0.88 -17.97
CA GLU A 184 -9.02 1.04 -16.84
C GLU A 184 -9.01 -0.21 -15.94
N ALA A 185 -10.19 -0.78 -15.65
CA ALA A 185 -10.30 -2.04 -14.93
C ALA A 185 -9.61 -3.19 -15.69
N MET A 186 -9.71 -3.22 -17.02
CA MET A 186 -9.02 -4.18 -17.86
C MET A 186 -7.49 -4.02 -17.76
N LEU A 187 -6.96 -2.82 -17.95
CA LEU A 187 -5.52 -2.52 -17.88
C LEU A 187 -4.93 -2.89 -16.51
N ARG A 188 -5.64 -2.59 -15.42
CA ARG A 188 -5.24 -3.00 -14.07
C ARG A 188 -5.12 -4.52 -13.93
N THR A 189 -5.96 -5.29 -14.62
CA THR A 189 -5.86 -6.76 -14.60
C THR A 189 -4.77 -7.33 -15.50
N VAL A 190 -4.41 -6.62 -16.58
CA VAL A 190 -3.31 -7.01 -17.48
C VAL A 190 -1.96 -6.72 -16.83
N GLY A 191 -1.87 -5.67 -16.00
CA GLY A 191 -0.66 -5.33 -15.23
C GLY A 191 -0.37 -6.24 -14.03
N LYS A 192 -1.25 -7.21 -13.71
CA LYS A 192 -1.03 -8.17 -12.62
C LYS A 192 -0.03 -9.25 -13.01
N LEU A 193 0.76 -9.70 -12.04
CA LEU A 193 1.70 -10.82 -12.21
C LEU A 193 0.95 -12.10 -12.60
N THR A 194 1.58 -12.92 -13.45
CA THR A 194 0.99 -14.20 -13.84
C THR A 194 0.95 -15.16 -12.65
N ILE A 195 0.05 -16.14 -12.70
CA ILE A 195 -0.07 -17.16 -11.63
C ILE A 195 1.26 -17.88 -11.39
N THR A 196 1.99 -18.18 -12.46
CA THR A 196 3.32 -18.81 -12.38
C THR A 196 4.35 -17.91 -11.73
N ASP A 197 4.30 -16.60 -11.98
CA ASP A 197 5.23 -15.66 -11.36
C ASP A 197 4.91 -15.49 -9.88
N VAL A 198 3.63 -15.36 -9.52
CA VAL A 198 3.20 -15.32 -8.11
C VAL A 198 3.60 -16.60 -7.38
N ALA A 199 3.41 -17.78 -7.97
CA ALA A 199 3.83 -19.04 -7.37
C ALA A 199 5.36 -19.13 -7.19
N LYS A 200 6.16 -18.71 -8.18
CA LYS A 200 7.62 -18.66 -8.06
C LYS A 200 8.06 -17.71 -6.95
N ILE A 201 7.45 -16.53 -6.88
CA ILE A 201 7.69 -15.53 -5.84
C ILE A 201 7.34 -16.17 -4.48
N SER A 202 6.11 -16.63 -4.26
CA SER A 202 5.65 -17.27 -3.03
C SER A 202 6.54 -18.43 -2.56
N PHE A 203 7.09 -19.23 -3.48
CA PHE A 203 8.01 -20.32 -3.13
C PHE A 203 9.26 -19.83 -2.39
N PHE A 204 9.92 -18.79 -2.88
CA PHE A 204 11.10 -18.23 -2.21
C PHE A 204 10.74 -17.57 -0.87
N PHE A 205 9.58 -16.94 -0.78
CA PHE A 205 9.16 -16.23 0.43
C PHE A 205 8.62 -17.16 1.52
N CYS A 206 8.15 -18.36 1.17
CA CYS A 206 7.56 -19.30 2.10
C CYS A 206 8.47 -19.62 3.30
N PHE A 207 9.77 -19.84 3.04
CA PHE A 207 10.72 -20.19 4.09
C PHE A 207 10.97 -19.05 5.08
N VAL A 208 11.17 -17.83 4.56
CA VAL A 208 11.42 -16.64 5.41
C VAL A 208 10.17 -16.30 6.21
N TRP A 209 8.99 -16.36 5.57
CA TRP A 209 7.71 -16.16 6.23
C TRP A 209 7.50 -17.17 7.36
N PHE A 210 7.74 -18.45 7.09
CA PHE A 210 7.58 -19.50 8.09
C PHE A 210 8.54 -19.31 9.26
N LEU A 211 9.81 -19.00 8.99
CA LEU A 211 10.81 -18.81 10.04
C LEU A 211 10.49 -17.60 10.92
N ALA A 212 10.02 -16.48 10.33
CA ALA A 212 9.58 -15.32 11.10
C ALA A 212 8.40 -15.66 12.03
N ASN A 213 7.41 -16.39 11.52
CA ASN A 213 6.26 -16.82 12.31
C ASN A 213 6.63 -17.85 13.38
N LEU A 214 7.57 -18.75 13.09
CA LEU A 214 8.09 -19.72 14.06
C LEU A 214 8.77 -19.00 15.22
N SER A 215 9.67 -18.06 14.93
CA SER A 215 10.32 -17.24 15.97
C SER A 215 9.32 -16.46 16.81
N TYR A 216 8.22 -15.98 16.21
CA TYR A 216 7.13 -15.34 16.97
C TYR A 216 6.39 -16.33 17.88
N GLN A 217 6.11 -17.56 17.44
CA GLN A 217 5.47 -18.57 18.32
C GLN A 217 6.40 -19.04 19.45
N GLU A 218 7.69 -19.23 19.18
CA GLU A 218 8.71 -19.52 20.21
C GLU A 218 8.82 -18.38 21.24
N ALA A 219 8.72 -17.13 20.78
CA ALA A 219 8.69 -16.00 21.71
C ALA A 219 7.46 -16.05 22.63
N LEU A 220 6.30 -16.48 22.13
CA LEU A 220 5.06 -16.61 22.91
C LEU A 220 5.07 -17.77 23.92
N SER A 221 5.87 -18.82 23.70
CA SER A 221 6.03 -19.88 24.72
C SER A 221 6.85 -19.39 25.90
N ASP A 222 7.87 -18.56 25.63
CA ASP A 222 8.87 -18.18 26.62
C ASP A 222 8.57 -16.84 27.32
N THR A 223 7.81 -15.94 26.68
CA THR A 223 7.53 -14.57 27.20
C THR A 223 6.05 -14.18 27.11
N GLN A 224 5.71 -13.05 27.73
CA GLN A 224 4.36 -12.49 27.73
C GLN A 224 4.02 -11.84 26.39
N VAL A 225 2.73 -11.85 26.03
CA VAL A 225 2.24 -11.41 24.72
C VAL A 225 2.57 -9.94 24.47
N ALA A 226 2.44 -9.08 25.49
CA ALA A 226 2.76 -7.67 25.38
C ALA A 226 4.24 -7.41 25.04
N ILE A 227 5.17 -8.15 25.67
CA ILE A 227 6.61 -8.04 25.39
C ILE A 227 6.88 -8.46 23.95
N VAL A 228 6.33 -9.60 23.52
CA VAL A 228 6.49 -10.12 22.16
C VAL A 228 5.98 -9.12 21.13
N ASN A 229 4.80 -8.51 21.35
CA ASN A 229 4.22 -7.55 20.41
C ASN A 229 4.97 -6.23 20.37
N ILE A 230 5.49 -5.74 21.50
CA ILE A 230 6.37 -4.55 21.51
C ILE A 230 7.63 -4.83 20.70
N LEU A 231 8.30 -5.97 20.94
CA LEU A 231 9.52 -6.32 20.21
C LEU A 231 9.24 -6.61 18.73
N SER A 232 8.14 -7.28 18.38
CA SER A 232 7.74 -7.55 16.99
C SER A 232 7.41 -6.27 16.21
N SER A 233 6.84 -5.26 16.87
CA SER A 233 6.53 -3.96 16.25
C SER A 233 7.79 -3.24 15.72
N THR A 234 8.97 -3.62 16.22
CA THR A 234 10.26 -3.09 15.75
C THR A 234 10.62 -3.52 14.34
N SER A 235 9.92 -4.49 13.76
CA SER A 235 10.09 -4.93 12.37
C SER A 235 9.96 -3.79 11.36
N GLY A 236 9.14 -2.77 11.63
CA GLY A 236 9.06 -1.56 10.79
C GLY A 236 10.36 -0.77 10.75
N LEU A 237 11.13 -0.76 11.84
CA LEU A 237 12.41 -0.07 11.95
C LEU A 237 13.50 -0.83 11.21
N PHE A 238 13.56 -2.15 11.40
CA PHE A 238 14.45 -3.00 10.63
C PHE A 238 14.13 -2.92 9.14
N THR A 239 12.86 -2.79 8.77
CA THR A 239 12.44 -2.55 7.37
C THR A 239 12.99 -1.23 6.85
N LEU A 240 12.96 -0.15 7.65
CA LEU A 240 13.55 1.14 7.26
C LEU A 240 15.07 1.06 7.08
N ILE A 241 15.77 0.38 7.99
CA ILE A 241 17.22 0.19 7.92
C ILE A 241 17.58 -0.63 6.68
N LEU A 242 16.91 -1.76 6.46
CA LEU A 242 17.16 -2.64 5.32
C LEU A 242 16.76 -1.99 4.00
N ALA A 243 15.67 -1.21 3.95
CA ALA A 243 15.30 -0.45 2.76
C ALA A 243 16.30 0.67 2.43
N ALA A 244 16.98 1.24 3.44
CA ALA A 244 18.06 2.19 3.23
C ALA A 244 19.34 1.51 2.69
N ILE A 245 19.64 0.29 3.14
CA ILE A 245 20.80 -0.51 2.66
C ILE A 245 20.54 -1.04 1.24
N PHE A 246 19.32 -1.50 0.97
CA PHE A 246 18.90 -2.08 -0.31
C PHE A 246 17.76 -1.24 -0.94
N PRO A 247 18.07 -0.04 -1.47
CA PRO A 247 17.05 0.85 -2.00
C PRO A 247 16.34 0.22 -3.21
N SER A 248 15.02 0.10 -3.11
CA SER A 248 14.16 -0.42 -4.18
C SER A 248 13.55 0.70 -5.01
N ASN A 249 13.20 1.82 -4.36
CA ASN A 249 12.57 2.97 -4.98
C ASN A 249 13.24 4.28 -4.52
N SER A 250 13.13 5.35 -5.33
CA SER A 250 13.62 6.70 -4.94
C SER A 250 12.93 7.25 -3.67
N SER A 251 11.83 6.62 -3.26
CA SER A 251 11.12 6.92 -2.01
C SER A 251 11.83 6.40 -0.75
N ASP A 252 12.84 5.54 -0.87
CA ASP A 252 13.47 4.88 0.27
C ASP A 252 14.58 5.73 0.92
N ARG A 253 14.61 7.05 0.65
CA ARG A 253 15.63 7.95 1.20
C ARG A 253 15.57 7.97 2.73
N PHE A 254 16.75 7.84 3.33
CA PHE A 254 16.92 7.88 4.77
C PHE A 254 16.99 9.34 5.24
N THR A 255 15.92 9.82 5.88
CA THR A 255 15.81 11.18 6.41
C THR A 255 16.24 11.24 7.87
N LEU A 256 16.61 12.42 8.36
CA LEU A 256 17.10 12.58 9.73
C LEU A 256 15.98 12.30 10.75
N SER A 257 14.74 12.62 10.41
CA SER A 257 13.57 12.23 11.19
C SER A 257 13.40 10.71 11.32
N LYS A 258 13.68 9.94 10.26
CA LYS A 258 13.63 8.45 10.31
C LYS A 258 14.74 7.91 11.23
N LEU A 259 15.94 8.50 11.19
CA LEU A 259 17.03 8.12 12.09
C LEU A 259 16.68 8.32 13.57
N LEU A 260 16.05 9.46 13.91
CA LEU A 260 15.65 9.72 15.29
C LEU A 260 14.52 8.80 15.76
N ALA A 261 13.58 8.45 14.88
CA ALA A 261 12.56 7.45 15.18
C ALA A 261 13.22 6.10 15.50
N VAL A 262 14.22 5.69 14.72
CA VAL A 262 15.02 4.47 14.97
C VAL A 262 15.77 4.54 16.30
N ALA A 263 16.44 5.66 16.60
CA ALA A 263 17.15 5.82 17.87
C ALA A 263 16.21 5.72 19.09
N LEU A 264 15.05 6.38 19.01
CA LEU A 264 14.03 6.36 20.06
C LEU A 264 13.49 4.93 20.29
N SER A 265 13.20 4.20 19.22
CA SER A 265 12.75 2.83 19.32
C SER A 265 13.82 1.89 19.90
N MET A 266 15.08 2.01 19.48
CA MET A 266 16.15 1.15 19.99
C MET A 266 16.35 1.35 21.48
N GLY A 267 16.30 2.61 21.95
CA GLY A 267 16.28 2.92 23.39
C GLY A 267 15.11 2.24 24.11
N GLY A 268 13.89 2.36 23.56
CA GLY A 268 12.71 1.72 24.14
C GLY A 268 12.81 0.18 24.21
N VAL A 269 13.32 -0.47 23.15
CA VAL A 269 13.55 -1.91 23.10
C VAL A 269 14.55 -2.35 24.16
N THR A 270 15.68 -1.63 24.32
CA THR A 270 16.68 -1.98 25.33
C THR A 270 16.12 -1.91 26.75
N LEU A 271 15.26 -0.93 27.04
CA LEU A 271 14.60 -0.82 28.35
C LEU A 271 13.59 -1.95 28.59
N VAL A 272 12.80 -2.32 27.57
CA VAL A 272 11.87 -3.47 27.69
C VAL A 272 12.64 -4.78 27.86
N SER A 273 13.74 -4.97 27.14
CA SER A 273 14.61 -6.15 27.31
C SER A 273 15.20 -6.21 28.72
N PHE A 274 15.66 -5.09 29.27
CA PHE A 274 16.14 -5.05 30.67
C PHE A 274 15.02 -5.36 31.67
N SER A 275 13.80 -4.85 31.44
CA SER A 275 12.65 -5.20 32.30
C SER A 275 12.29 -6.70 32.25
N SER A 276 12.70 -7.40 31.18
CA SER A 276 12.51 -8.84 31.05
C SER A 276 13.56 -9.63 31.84
N MET A 277 14.73 -9.05 32.12
CA MET A 277 15.81 -9.66 32.92
C MET A 277 15.53 -9.61 34.43
N ASP A 278 14.75 -8.64 34.89
CA ASP A 278 14.37 -8.50 36.30
C ASP A 278 13.42 -9.62 36.79
N ASN A 279 12.79 -10.36 35.87
CA ASN A 279 11.96 -11.51 36.23
C ASN A 279 12.86 -12.76 36.41
N PRO A 280 12.73 -13.50 37.53
CA PRO A 280 13.62 -14.62 37.87
C PRO A 280 13.45 -15.87 36.99
N ASP A 281 12.56 -15.84 36.00
CA ASP A 281 12.43 -16.90 34.99
C ASP A 281 13.39 -16.63 33.83
N ASP A 282 14.55 -17.31 33.83
CA ASP A 282 15.65 -17.20 32.84
C ASP A 282 15.20 -17.37 31.36
N LYS A 283 13.98 -17.85 31.14
CA LYS A 283 13.35 -18.00 29.81
C LYS A 283 12.90 -16.66 29.19
N GLY A 284 12.72 -15.61 29.98
CA GLY A 284 12.25 -14.31 29.48
C GLY A 284 13.22 -13.65 28.47
N VAL A 285 14.52 -13.90 28.64
CA VAL A 285 15.56 -13.40 27.73
C VAL A 285 15.52 -14.12 26.39
N SER A 286 15.35 -15.44 26.42
CA SER A 286 15.26 -16.28 25.22
C SER A 286 14.07 -15.87 24.35
N GLY A 287 12.89 -15.67 24.94
CA GLY A 287 11.71 -15.22 24.22
C GLY A 287 11.87 -13.81 23.63
N SER A 288 12.58 -12.91 24.32
CA SER A 288 12.92 -11.58 23.78
C SER A 288 13.85 -11.67 22.57
N LEU A 289 14.84 -12.57 22.61
CA LEU A 289 15.75 -12.82 21.49
C LEU A 289 15.01 -13.41 20.28
N TRP A 290 14.13 -14.39 20.52
CA TRP A 290 13.27 -14.96 19.48
C TRP A 290 12.33 -13.93 18.85
N SER A 291 11.75 -13.03 19.66
CA SER A 291 10.89 -11.96 19.13
C SER A 291 11.67 -10.98 18.24
N LEU A 292 12.88 -10.58 18.65
CA LEU A 292 13.76 -9.74 17.83
C LEU A 292 14.20 -10.45 16.54
N ALA A 293 14.55 -11.74 16.61
CA ALA A 293 14.88 -12.54 15.43
C ALA A 293 13.70 -12.60 14.46
N GLY A 294 12.48 -12.84 14.97
CA GLY A 294 11.24 -12.80 14.19
C GLY A 294 11.00 -11.44 13.54
N ALA A 295 11.20 -10.34 14.26
CA ALA A 295 11.05 -8.98 13.76
C ALA A 295 12.03 -8.68 12.60
N VAL A 296 13.29 -9.12 12.71
CA VAL A 296 14.30 -8.98 11.65
C VAL A 296 13.95 -9.83 10.44
N LEU A 297 13.57 -11.09 10.63
CA LEU A 297 13.16 -11.98 9.53
C LEU A 297 11.93 -11.46 8.81
N TYR A 298 10.96 -10.93 9.54
CA TYR A 298 9.78 -10.29 8.96
C TYR A 298 10.15 -9.04 8.16
N ALA A 299 11.07 -8.21 8.66
CA ALA A 299 11.57 -7.05 7.92
C ALA A 299 12.30 -7.44 6.63
N VAL A 300 13.13 -8.50 6.68
CA VAL A 300 13.78 -9.08 5.48
C VAL A 300 12.73 -9.54 4.48
N TYR A 301 11.68 -10.24 4.93
CA TYR A 301 10.55 -10.64 4.10
C TYR A 301 9.89 -9.45 3.40
N ILE A 302 9.54 -8.39 4.13
CA ILE A 302 8.89 -7.20 3.56
C ILE A 302 9.78 -6.49 2.54
N VAL A 303 11.08 -6.28 2.85
CA VAL A 303 12.02 -5.61 1.92
C VAL A 303 12.25 -6.45 0.67
N MET A 304 12.36 -7.78 0.81
CA MET A 304 12.48 -8.68 -0.33
C MET A 304 11.24 -8.64 -1.22
N ILE A 305 10.01 -8.58 -0.66
CA ILE A 305 8.78 -8.42 -1.45
C ILE A 305 8.80 -7.08 -2.19
N LYS A 306 9.08 -5.98 -1.47
CA LYS A 306 9.11 -4.63 -2.03
C LYS A 306 10.11 -4.50 -3.17
N ARG A 307 11.24 -5.22 -3.10
CA ARG A 307 12.25 -5.26 -4.16
C ARG A 307 11.85 -6.12 -5.35
N ARG A 308 11.07 -7.18 -5.14
CA ARG A 308 10.61 -8.08 -6.21
C ARG A 308 9.33 -7.60 -6.89
N VAL A 309 8.52 -6.78 -6.20
CA VAL A 309 7.22 -6.30 -6.65
C VAL A 309 7.20 -4.76 -6.56
N ASP A 310 7.40 -4.07 -7.70
CA ASP A 310 7.51 -2.59 -7.71
C ASP A 310 6.24 -1.87 -7.24
N ARG A 311 5.08 -2.48 -7.48
CA ARG A 311 3.76 -1.96 -7.16
C ARG A 311 2.93 -3.06 -6.51
N GLU A 312 2.44 -2.81 -5.29
CA GLU A 312 1.60 -3.73 -4.52
C GLU A 312 0.36 -4.18 -5.31
N ASP A 313 -0.21 -3.30 -6.13
CA ASP A 313 -1.36 -3.57 -6.99
C ASP A 313 -1.15 -4.68 -8.03
N LYS A 314 0.12 -4.97 -8.40
CA LYS A 314 0.46 -6.03 -9.36
C LYS A 314 0.32 -7.42 -8.75
N LEU A 315 0.46 -7.55 -7.43
CA LEU A 315 0.44 -8.82 -6.72
C LEU A 315 -0.96 -9.08 -6.15
N ASP A 316 -1.55 -10.23 -6.48
CA ASP A 316 -2.82 -10.64 -5.87
C ASP A 316 -2.53 -11.26 -4.50
N ILE A 317 -2.66 -10.45 -3.44
CA ILE A 317 -2.25 -10.78 -2.07
C ILE A 317 -2.91 -12.09 -1.55
N PRO A 318 -4.23 -12.33 -1.70
CA PRO A 318 -4.84 -13.61 -1.33
C PRO A 318 -4.26 -14.81 -2.08
N MET A 319 -3.97 -14.67 -3.38
CA MET A 319 -3.35 -15.75 -4.15
C MET A 319 -1.91 -16.01 -3.70
N PHE A 320 -1.16 -14.94 -3.40
CA PHE A 320 0.19 -15.01 -2.88
C PHE A 320 0.25 -15.77 -1.54
N PHE A 321 -0.58 -15.41 -0.56
CA PHE A 321 -0.67 -16.12 0.71
C PHE A 321 -1.18 -17.55 0.55
N GLY A 322 -2.11 -17.77 -0.38
CA GLY A 322 -2.58 -19.10 -0.75
C GLY A 322 -1.46 -20.03 -1.19
N PHE A 323 -0.58 -19.56 -2.08
CA PHE A 323 0.61 -20.33 -2.49
C PHE A 323 1.63 -20.49 -1.37
N VAL A 324 1.84 -19.49 -0.51
CA VAL A 324 2.70 -19.62 0.67
C VAL A 324 2.20 -20.75 1.57
N GLY A 325 0.89 -20.81 1.85
CA GLY A 325 0.29 -21.91 2.62
C GLY A 325 0.45 -23.26 1.93
N LEU A 326 0.32 -23.32 0.60
CA LEU A 326 0.47 -24.56 -0.17
C LEU A 326 1.90 -25.08 -0.12
N PHE A 327 2.89 -24.22 -0.35
CA PHE A 327 4.29 -24.62 -0.24
C PHE A 327 4.67 -24.99 1.19
N ASN A 328 4.09 -24.32 2.19
CA ASN A 328 4.29 -24.69 3.58
C ASN A 328 3.80 -26.12 3.86
N LEU A 329 2.58 -26.44 3.45
CA LEU A 329 2.00 -27.78 3.61
C LEU A 329 2.84 -28.87 2.90
N LEU A 330 3.37 -28.57 1.71
CA LEU A 330 4.10 -29.53 0.89
C LEU A 330 5.59 -29.69 1.25
N LEU A 331 6.26 -28.63 1.69
CA LEU A 331 7.71 -28.58 1.82
C LEU A 331 8.21 -28.62 3.27
N LEU A 332 7.41 -28.13 4.23
CA LEU A 332 7.86 -27.96 5.61
C LEU A 332 7.45 -29.11 6.54
N TRP A 333 6.66 -30.08 6.06
CA TRP A 333 6.33 -31.28 6.83
C TRP A 333 7.56 -32.16 7.22
N PRO A 334 8.66 -32.26 6.44
CA PRO A 334 9.84 -33.00 6.89
C PRO A 334 10.51 -32.36 8.12
N GLY A 335 10.21 -31.09 8.40
CA GLY A 335 10.65 -30.41 9.61
C GLY A 335 10.18 -31.11 10.89
N PHE A 336 9.01 -31.77 10.89
CA PHE A 336 8.55 -32.57 12.02
C PHE A 336 9.50 -33.73 12.34
N LEU A 337 10.00 -34.41 11.31
CA LEU A 337 10.95 -35.52 11.48
C LEU A 337 12.28 -34.99 12.01
N LEU A 338 12.77 -33.90 11.42
CA LEU A 338 14.03 -33.28 11.83
C LEU A 338 13.99 -32.82 13.30
N LEU A 339 12.89 -32.19 13.72
CA LEU A 339 12.70 -31.73 15.10
C LEU A 339 12.55 -32.88 16.10
N HIS A 340 11.90 -33.97 15.69
CA HIS A 340 11.78 -35.16 16.52
C HIS A 340 13.13 -35.85 16.74
N TYR A 341 13.93 -36.00 15.67
CA TYR A 341 15.26 -36.60 15.76
C TYR A 341 16.28 -35.73 16.49
N THR A 342 16.18 -34.40 16.37
CA THR A 342 17.04 -33.47 17.10
C THR A 342 16.61 -33.29 18.57
N GLY A 343 15.42 -33.78 18.95
CA GLY A 343 14.91 -33.69 20.31
C GLY A 343 14.43 -32.29 20.72
N PHE A 344 14.45 -31.31 19.80
CA PHE A 344 13.92 -29.97 20.06
C PHE A 344 12.40 -29.99 20.26
N GLU A 345 11.68 -30.74 19.44
CA GLU A 345 10.22 -30.89 19.57
C GLU A 345 9.81 -32.34 19.29
N ALA A 346 9.46 -33.09 20.35
CA ALA A 346 8.92 -34.43 20.18
C ALA A 346 7.56 -34.38 19.46
N PHE A 347 7.35 -35.25 18.46
CA PHE A 347 6.09 -35.33 17.73
C PHE A 347 5.02 -35.99 18.62
N GLU A 348 4.12 -35.19 19.15
CA GLU A 348 2.98 -35.63 19.95
C GLU A 348 1.69 -35.01 19.41
N LEU A 349 0.73 -35.87 19.09
CA LEU A 349 -0.57 -35.42 18.60
C LEU A 349 -1.36 -34.77 19.74
N PRO A 350 -1.93 -33.57 19.52
CA PRO A 350 -2.69 -32.87 20.55
C PRO A 350 -3.99 -33.61 20.89
N SER A 351 -4.49 -33.38 22.10
CA SER A 351 -5.84 -33.80 22.49
C SER A 351 -6.89 -33.13 21.59
N GLN A 352 -8.09 -33.72 21.47
CA GLN A 352 -9.16 -33.19 20.61
C GLN A 352 -9.51 -31.73 20.93
N LEU A 353 -9.45 -31.35 22.22
CA LEU A 353 -9.70 -29.96 22.67
C LEU A 353 -8.60 -29.01 22.20
N VAL A 354 -7.33 -29.35 22.43
CA VAL A 354 -6.19 -28.53 22.02
C VAL A 354 -6.13 -28.40 20.50
N TRP A 355 -6.37 -29.50 19.78
CA TRP A 355 -6.46 -29.49 18.33
C TRP A 355 -7.55 -28.53 17.83
N THR A 356 -8.72 -28.54 18.46
CA THR A 356 -9.83 -27.64 18.13
C THR A 356 -9.46 -26.18 18.40
N TYR A 357 -8.77 -25.88 19.52
CA TYR A 357 -8.29 -24.53 19.79
C TYR A 357 -7.27 -24.05 18.76
N ILE A 358 -6.30 -24.89 18.38
CA ILE A 358 -5.31 -24.56 17.35
C ILE A 358 -6.01 -24.33 16.00
N LEU A 359 -7.00 -25.17 15.65
CA LEU A 359 -7.76 -25.05 14.40
C LEU A 359 -8.56 -23.74 14.35
N ILE A 360 -9.31 -23.43 15.42
CA ILE A 360 -10.09 -22.19 15.53
C ILE A 360 -9.14 -20.98 15.48
N ASN A 361 -8.01 -21.06 16.18
CA ASN A 361 -7.04 -19.98 16.21
C ASN A 361 -6.39 -19.75 14.85
N GLY A 362 -6.09 -20.81 14.11
CA GLY A 362 -5.63 -20.68 12.72
C GLY A 362 -6.70 -20.07 11.82
N LEU A 363 -7.94 -20.57 11.88
CA LEU A 363 -8.99 -20.12 10.98
C LEU A 363 -9.40 -18.67 11.24
N ILE A 364 -9.67 -18.32 12.50
CA ILE A 364 -10.13 -16.98 12.89
C ILE A 364 -8.94 -16.02 13.07
N GLY A 365 -7.94 -16.47 13.81
CA GLY A 365 -6.81 -15.64 14.23
C GLY A 365 -5.77 -15.41 13.14
N THR A 366 -5.69 -16.26 12.10
CA THR A 366 -4.75 -16.06 10.98
C THR A 366 -5.41 -15.90 9.62
N VAL A 367 -6.35 -16.77 9.21
CA VAL A 367 -6.95 -16.65 7.87
C VAL A 367 -7.97 -15.52 7.81
N LEU A 368 -8.96 -15.52 8.69
CA LEU A 368 -10.01 -14.51 8.67
C LEU A 368 -9.50 -13.12 9.02
N SER A 369 -8.62 -13.02 10.02
CA SER A 369 -8.02 -11.74 10.46
C SER A 369 -7.24 -11.06 9.33
N GLU A 370 -6.38 -11.77 8.62
CA GLU A 370 -5.60 -11.24 7.50
C GLU A 370 -6.50 -10.79 6.33
N PHE A 371 -7.56 -11.56 6.04
CA PHE A 371 -8.54 -11.18 5.03
C PHE A 371 -9.28 -9.88 5.42
N LEU A 372 -9.75 -9.81 6.67
CA LEU A 372 -10.43 -8.63 7.20
C LEU A 372 -9.50 -7.42 7.25
N TRP A 373 -8.22 -7.62 7.59
CA TRP A 373 -7.20 -6.57 7.60
C TRP A 373 -7.02 -5.99 6.20
N LEU A 374 -6.80 -6.85 5.20
CA LEU A 374 -6.66 -6.44 3.81
C LEU A 374 -7.92 -5.71 3.32
N TRP A 375 -9.10 -6.20 3.70
CA TRP A 375 -10.36 -5.56 3.36
C TRP A 375 -10.52 -4.18 4.04
N GLY A 376 -10.13 -4.06 5.30
CA GLY A 376 -10.07 -2.80 6.03
C GLY A 376 -9.13 -1.78 5.37
N CYS A 377 -7.94 -2.21 4.97
CA CYS A 377 -6.98 -1.40 4.21
C CYS A 377 -7.56 -0.93 2.86
N PHE A 378 -8.29 -1.79 2.15
CA PHE A 378 -8.96 -1.45 0.88
C PHE A 378 -10.14 -0.46 1.06
N LEU A 379 -10.82 -0.51 2.21
CA LEU A 379 -11.94 0.39 2.51
C LEU A 379 -11.47 1.77 3.01
N THR A 380 -10.29 1.81 3.61
CA THR A 380 -9.66 3.02 4.18
C THR A 380 -8.43 3.42 3.36
N SER A 381 -7.23 3.22 3.90
CA SER A 381 -5.94 3.40 3.26
C SER A 381 -4.92 2.50 3.95
N SER A 382 -3.82 2.18 3.25
CA SER A 382 -2.72 1.41 3.85
C SER A 382 -2.13 2.11 5.08
N LEU A 383 -2.14 3.45 5.12
CA LEU A 383 -1.68 4.22 6.28
C LEU A 383 -2.54 3.94 7.52
N ILE A 384 -3.87 3.99 7.37
CA ILE A 384 -4.80 3.73 8.48
C ILE A 384 -4.66 2.28 8.96
N GLY A 385 -4.45 1.32 8.04
CA GLY A 385 -4.15 -0.07 8.40
C GLY A 385 -2.87 -0.21 9.23
N THR A 386 -1.79 0.49 8.88
CA THR A 386 -0.55 0.50 9.67
C THR A 386 -0.70 1.21 11.02
N LEU A 387 -1.52 2.26 11.10
CA LEU A 387 -1.82 2.92 12.38
C LEU A 387 -2.67 2.04 13.30
N ALA A 388 -3.61 1.26 12.76
CA ALA A 388 -4.38 0.27 13.51
C ALA A 388 -3.45 -0.78 14.14
N LEU A 389 -2.50 -1.32 13.36
CA LEU A 389 -1.46 -2.22 13.88
C LEU A 389 -0.72 -1.68 15.11
N SER A 390 -0.47 -0.36 15.21
CA SER A 390 0.17 0.22 16.39
C SER A 390 -0.67 0.08 17.67
N LEU A 391 -2.01 0.06 17.54
CA LEU A 391 -2.94 -0.11 18.65
C LEU A 391 -2.91 -1.52 19.23
N THR A 392 -2.35 -2.50 18.51
CA THR A 392 -2.13 -3.85 19.02
C THR A 392 -1.23 -3.83 20.26
N ILE A 393 -0.27 -2.90 20.34
CA ILE A 393 0.63 -2.76 21.50
C ILE A 393 -0.15 -2.45 22.79
N PRO A 394 -0.89 -1.31 22.92
CA PRO A 394 -1.64 -1.03 24.13
C PRO A 394 -2.76 -2.04 24.39
N LEU A 395 -3.40 -2.59 23.35
CA LEU A 395 -4.41 -3.63 23.52
C LEU A 395 -3.82 -4.91 24.13
N SER A 396 -2.62 -5.32 23.72
CA SER A 396 -1.94 -6.49 24.29
C SER A 396 -1.53 -6.29 25.75
N ILE A 397 -1.02 -5.10 26.11
CA ILE A 397 -0.73 -4.75 27.52
C ILE A 397 -2.00 -4.84 28.37
N MET A 398 -3.11 -4.30 27.86
CA MET A 398 -4.39 -4.35 28.56
C MET A 398 -4.90 -5.79 28.69
N ALA A 399 -4.76 -6.61 27.64
CA ALA A 399 -5.14 -8.02 27.66
C ALA A 399 -4.31 -8.82 28.69
N ASP A 400 -3.00 -8.63 28.75
CA ASP A 400 -2.12 -9.27 29.74
C ASP A 400 -2.50 -8.89 31.18
N ILE A 401 -2.81 -7.61 31.44
CA ILE A 401 -3.27 -7.14 32.76
C ILE A 401 -4.63 -7.76 33.13
N CYS A 402 -5.57 -7.84 32.19
CA CYS A 402 -6.93 -8.33 32.45
C CYS A 402 -7.02 -9.87 32.52
N MET A 403 -6.41 -10.58 31.58
CA MET A 403 -6.56 -12.03 31.41
C MET A 403 -5.53 -12.82 32.21
N GLN A 404 -4.26 -12.39 32.20
CA GLN A 404 -3.17 -13.08 32.90
C GLN A 404 -2.86 -12.48 34.29
N LYS A 405 -3.45 -11.33 34.63
CA LYS A 405 -3.25 -10.60 35.91
C LYS A 405 -1.77 -10.31 36.21
N VAL A 406 -0.99 -10.10 35.16
CA VAL A 406 0.44 -9.78 35.26
C VAL A 406 0.62 -8.35 35.76
N ARG A 407 1.61 -8.13 36.63
CA ARG A 407 2.04 -6.79 37.06
C ARG A 407 3.31 -6.41 36.33
N PHE A 408 3.23 -5.40 35.47
CA PHE A 408 4.38 -4.84 34.78
C PHE A 408 5.13 -3.84 35.66
N SER A 409 6.46 -3.84 35.58
CA SER A 409 7.32 -2.85 36.23
C SER A 409 7.22 -1.49 35.55
N TRP A 410 7.56 -0.41 36.26
CA TRP A 410 7.65 0.93 35.68
C TRP A 410 8.70 1.01 34.56
N LEU A 411 9.75 0.20 34.63
CA LEU A 411 10.79 0.13 33.59
C LEU A 411 10.23 -0.37 32.25
N PHE A 412 9.27 -1.30 32.29
CA PHE A 412 8.58 -1.78 31.09
C PHE A 412 7.81 -0.64 30.42
N PHE A 413 7.04 0.16 31.17
CA PHE A 413 6.30 1.30 30.61
C PHE A 413 7.23 2.40 30.10
N ALA A 414 8.37 2.63 30.77
CA ALA A 414 9.39 3.57 30.31
C ALA A 414 9.98 3.18 28.95
N GLY A 415 10.03 1.88 28.62
CA GLY A 415 10.44 1.40 27.30
C GLY A 415 9.30 1.32 26.27
N ALA A 416 8.11 0.88 26.69
CA ALA A 416 6.96 0.66 25.80
C ALA A 416 6.43 1.95 25.16
N VAL A 417 6.37 3.05 25.92
CA VAL A 417 5.86 4.35 25.41
C VAL A 417 6.72 4.91 24.28
N PRO A 418 8.07 4.99 24.41
CA PRO A 418 8.95 5.35 23.31
C PRO A 418 8.80 4.47 22.07
N VAL A 419 8.67 3.13 22.23
CA VAL A 419 8.49 2.22 21.08
C VAL A 419 7.17 2.53 20.36
N PHE A 420 6.06 2.65 21.08
CA PHE A 420 4.77 2.99 20.48
C PHE A 420 4.82 4.34 19.74
N LEU A 421 5.39 5.37 20.35
CA LEU A 421 5.51 6.69 19.75
C LEU A 421 6.41 6.66 18.50
N SER A 422 7.53 5.94 18.56
CA SER A 422 8.44 5.79 17.43
C SER A 422 7.80 5.07 16.24
N PHE A 423 6.99 4.04 16.48
CA PHE A 423 6.26 3.31 15.44
C PHE A 423 5.25 4.22 14.75
N PHE A 424 4.51 5.01 15.53
CA PHE A 424 3.55 5.99 15.01
C PHE A 424 4.25 7.07 14.15
N ILE A 425 5.35 7.64 14.65
CA ILE A 425 6.16 8.63 13.93
C ILE A 425 6.75 8.04 12.65
N ALA A 426 7.33 6.85 12.71
CA ALA A 426 7.90 6.16 11.56
C ALA A 426 6.85 5.90 10.47
N THR A 427 5.64 5.50 10.87
CA THR A 427 4.50 5.28 9.97
C THR A 427 4.09 6.57 9.24
N LEU A 428 3.99 7.69 9.96
CA LEU A 428 3.70 8.99 9.36
C LEU A 428 4.82 9.46 8.41
N LEU A 429 6.08 9.29 8.80
CA LEU A 429 7.24 9.69 7.99
C LEU A 429 7.36 8.87 6.69
N CYS A 430 6.98 7.59 6.71
CA CYS A 430 6.95 6.76 5.50
C CYS A 430 5.93 7.27 4.49
N HIS A 431 4.78 7.77 4.96
CA HIS A 431 3.76 8.32 4.09
C HIS A 431 4.14 9.70 3.54
N TYR A 432 4.69 10.58 4.37
CA TYR A 432 5.11 11.93 3.97
C TYR A 432 6.59 11.98 3.58
N ASN A 433 6.95 11.28 2.51
CA ASN A 433 8.35 11.08 2.14
C ASN A 433 9.16 12.37 1.84
N ASN A 434 8.49 13.48 1.51
CA ASN A 434 9.14 14.78 1.24
C ASN A 434 9.21 15.72 2.46
N TRP A 435 8.67 15.31 3.61
CA TRP A 435 8.61 16.15 4.81
C TRP A 435 9.59 15.63 5.85
N ASP A 436 10.72 16.33 6.03
CA ASP A 436 11.68 16.08 7.11
C ASP A 436 11.53 17.17 8.18
N PRO A 437 10.59 17.01 9.14
CA PRO A 437 10.30 18.03 10.15
C PRO A 437 11.52 18.36 11.01
N VAL A 438 12.36 17.37 11.30
CA VAL A 438 13.55 17.59 12.12
C VAL A 438 14.61 18.35 11.34
N LEU A 439 14.85 18.05 10.06
CA LEU A 439 15.78 18.83 9.25
C LEU A 439 15.32 20.29 9.07
N VAL A 440 14.02 20.51 8.92
CA VAL A 440 13.43 21.86 8.90
C VAL A 440 13.61 22.57 10.25
N GLY A 441 13.40 21.84 11.35
CA GLY A 441 13.64 22.32 12.72
C GLY A 441 15.09 22.71 12.94
N LEU A 442 16.04 21.83 12.61
CA LEU A 442 17.48 22.08 12.70
C LEU A 442 17.90 23.25 11.82
N ARG A 443 17.37 23.36 10.60
CA ARG A 443 17.64 24.53 9.73
C ARG A 443 17.11 25.82 10.35
N ARG A 444 15.93 25.80 10.98
CA ARG A 444 15.39 26.98 11.70
C ARG A 444 16.22 27.34 12.92
N VAL A 445 16.68 26.34 13.70
CA VAL A 445 17.56 26.54 14.86
C VAL A 445 18.93 27.08 14.42
N TYR A 446 19.52 26.51 13.37
CA TYR A 446 20.77 26.98 12.78
C TYR A 446 20.63 28.43 12.28
N VAL A 447 19.56 28.76 11.54
CA VAL A 447 19.30 30.15 11.10
C VAL A 447 19.07 31.08 12.28
N PHE A 448 18.41 30.63 13.36
CA PHE A 448 18.23 31.42 14.58
C PHE A 448 19.57 31.69 15.29
N ILE A 449 20.43 30.68 15.41
CA ILE A 449 21.77 30.79 16.01
C ILE A 449 22.69 31.67 15.14
N CYS A 450 22.69 31.48 13.81
CA CYS A 450 23.49 32.28 12.89
C CYS A 450 22.96 33.72 12.73
N ARG A 451 21.64 33.96 12.83
CA ARG A 451 21.09 35.33 12.90
C ARG A 451 21.54 36.07 14.15
N LYS A 452 21.76 35.36 15.26
CA LYS A 452 22.33 35.94 16.48
C LYS A 452 23.79 36.37 16.30
N HIS A 453 24.52 35.78 15.33
CA HIS A 453 25.87 36.17 14.95
C HIS A 453 25.97 37.17 13.78
N ARG A 454 24.89 37.37 13.01
CA ARG A 454 24.85 38.28 11.84
C ARG A 454 24.12 39.58 12.17
N ILE A 455 24.51 40.26 13.26
CA ILE A 455 24.24 41.69 13.46
C ILE A 455 25.55 42.43 13.17
N GLN A 456 25.89 42.50 11.88
CA GLN A 456 26.77 43.55 11.37
C GLN A 456 26.21 43.89 10.00
N ARG A 457 25.39 44.94 9.94
CA ARG A 457 24.85 45.49 8.70
C ARG A 457 26.04 45.99 7.87
N LEU A 458 26.30 45.36 6.73
CA LEU A 458 27.02 46.00 5.65
C LEU A 458 26.02 46.87 4.86
N PRO A 459 26.40 48.09 4.41
CA PRO A 459 25.45 49.08 3.88
C PRO A 459 24.97 48.83 2.44
N GLU A 460 25.37 47.74 1.79
CA GLU A 460 25.18 47.55 0.34
C GLU A 460 23.87 46.83 -0.07
N ASP A 461 23.10 46.27 0.85
CA ASP A 461 21.83 45.57 0.50
C ASP A 461 20.65 46.52 0.21
N SER A 462 20.88 47.84 0.15
CA SER A 462 19.86 48.84 -0.16
C SER A 462 19.52 48.91 -1.65
N GLU A 463 20.40 48.41 -2.53
CA GLU A 463 20.29 48.60 -3.98
C GLU A 463 19.64 47.42 -4.73
N GLN A 464 19.35 46.29 -4.05
CA GLN A 464 18.79 45.09 -4.69
C GLN A 464 17.28 44.89 -4.48
N CYS A 465 16.58 45.91 -3.98
CA CYS A 465 15.12 45.92 -3.84
C CYS A 465 14.40 46.76 -4.92
N GLU A 466 14.99 46.94 -6.10
CA GLU A 466 14.25 47.41 -7.27
C GLU A 466 13.60 46.25 -8.04
N SER A 467 12.32 46.05 -7.72
CA SER A 467 11.21 45.55 -8.54
C SER A 467 11.53 44.78 -9.85
N LEU A 468 11.39 43.45 -9.80
CA LEU A 468 11.10 42.60 -10.96
C LEU A 468 9.58 42.54 -11.23
N ILE A 469 8.98 43.66 -11.67
CA ILE A 469 7.69 43.64 -12.37
C ILE A 469 7.76 44.70 -13.48
N PRO A 470 7.82 44.33 -14.76
CA PRO A 470 7.58 45.29 -15.83
C PRO A 470 6.07 45.53 -15.89
N LEU A 471 5.60 46.58 -15.23
CA LEU A 471 4.27 47.13 -15.47
C LEU A 471 4.30 47.77 -16.88
N HIS A 472 3.57 47.17 -17.81
CA HIS A 472 3.22 47.82 -19.07
C HIS A 472 2.54 49.16 -18.76
N THR A 473 3.23 50.25 -19.09
CA THR A 473 2.70 51.60 -19.07
C THR A 473 1.61 51.72 -20.12
N VAL A 474 0.37 51.88 -19.68
CA VAL A 474 -0.71 52.42 -20.50
C VAL A 474 -0.41 53.89 -20.72
N SER A 475 -0.15 54.27 -21.97
CA SER A 475 0.02 55.66 -22.38
C SER A 475 -1.31 56.42 -22.26
N PRO A 476 -1.34 57.59 -21.60
CA PRO A 476 -2.45 58.52 -21.74
C PRO A 476 -2.20 59.34 -23.02
N ASN A 477 -3.05 59.17 -24.03
CA ASN A 477 -3.09 60.09 -25.16
C ASN A 477 -4.25 61.05 -24.92
N GLU A 478 -3.96 62.22 -24.36
CA GLU A 478 -4.86 63.36 -24.38
C GLU A 478 -4.81 64.05 -25.75
N GLY A 479 -5.99 64.24 -26.34
CA GLY A 479 -6.36 65.46 -27.05
C GLY A 479 -6.13 65.50 -28.55
N SER A 480 -7.23 65.51 -29.33
CA SER A 480 -7.60 66.67 -30.18
C SER A 480 -8.81 66.36 -31.08
N PHE A 481 -9.87 67.18 -30.91
CA PHE A 481 -10.81 67.69 -31.92
C PHE A 481 -11.46 66.76 -32.95
N CYS A 482 -12.80 66.64 -32.91
CA CYS A 482 -13.71 67.33 -33.85
C CYS A 482 -15.18 66.92 -33.65
N SER A 483 -16.04 67.94 -33.76
CA SER A 483 -17.52 67.95 -33.87
C SER A 483 -18.33 67.85 -32.60
#